data_AF-A0AAW7EXI5-F1
#
_entry.id   AF-A0AAW7EXI5-F1
#
_cell.length_a   1.000
_cell.length_b   1.000
_cell.length_c   1.000
_cell.angle_alpha   90.00
_cell.angle_beta   90.00
_cell.angle_gamma   90.00
#
_symmetry.space_group_name_H-M   'P 1'
#
loop_
_entity.id
_entity.type
_entity.pdbx_description
1 polymer ?
#
loop_
_entity_poly.entity_id
_entity_poly.type
_entity_poly.pdbx_seq_one_letter_code
_entity_poly.pdbx_strand_id
1 'polypeptide(L)' 'MTNDKKLTGLGVNHPANGPLTTERLSHVRDVLQRHLKYSNGGCMDYIIADAVRAIDELLETKGAKPLVLPLLTETPHTGR' A
#
# COMPACT_ATOMS: atom_id res chain seq x y z
N MET A 1 -13.81 -30.36 18.03
CA MET A 1 -12.79 -29.30 18.13
C MET A 1 -12.42 -28.88 16.72
N THR A 2 -13.06 -27.82 16.21
CA THR A 2 -12.80 -27.29 14.87
C THR A 2 -11.55 -26.42 14.90
N ASN A 3 -10.51 -26.92 14.25
CA ASN A 3 -9.23 -26.27 14.10
C ASN A 3 -9.33 -25.22 12.97
N ASP A 4 -9.92 -24.05 13.26
CA ASP A 4 -9.82 -22.92 12.34
C ASP A 4 -8.74 -21.97 12.88
N LYS A 5 -7.57 -22.03 12.26
CA LYS A 5 -6.42 -21.20 12.57
C LYS A 5 -6.70 -19.78 12.06
N LYS A 6 -7.61 -19.09 12.76
CA LYS A 6 -7.86 -17.66 12.60
C LYS A 6 -6.60 -16.91 13.01
N LEU A 7 -5.68 -16.76 12.05
CA LEU A 7 -4.58 -15.81 12.18
C LEU A 7 -5.22 -14.46 12.51
N THR A 8 -4.68 -13.78 13.52
CA THR A 8 -4.98 -12.40 13.96
C THR A 8 -5.99 -12.25 15.09
N GLY A 9 -5.58 -11.53 16.15
CA GLY A 9 -6.43 -11.03 17.23
C GLY A 9 -7.43 -9.96 16.79
N LEU A 10 -7.95 -10.07 15.56
CA LEU A 10 -8.93 -9.17 14.98
C LEU A 10 -10.33 -9.71 15.28
N GLY A 11 -11.24 -8.84 15.72
CA GLY A 11 -12.62 -9.20 16.07
C GLY A 11 -13.37 -9.88 14.92
N VAL A 12 -14.49 -10.57 15.21
CA VAL A 12 -15.29 -11.30 14.20
C VAL A 12 -15.85 -10.41 13.09
N ASN A 13 -16.07 -9.13 13.37
CA ASN A 13 -16.54 -8.14 12.42
C ASN A 13 -15.41 -7.37 11.71
N HIS A 14 -14.15 -7.76 11.91
CA HIS A 14 -13.04 -7.03 11.32
C HIS A 14 -13.03 -7.19 9.80
N PRO A 15 -12.84 -6.11 9.01
CA PRO A 15 -12.90 -6.17 7.54
C PRO A 15 -11.89 -7.15 6.93
N ALA A 16 -10.77 -7.45 7.62
CA ALA A 16 -9.80 -8.46 7.19
C ALA A 16 -10.30 -9.91 7.22
N ASN A 17 -11.45 -10.17 7.84
CA ASN A 17 -12.09 -11.49 7.78
C ASN A 17 -12.83 -11.71 6.44
N GLY A 18 -13.07 -10.66 5.67
CA GLY A 18 -13.68 -10.73 4.34
C GLY A 18 -12.65 -10.62 3.20
N PRO A 19 -13.09 -10.86 1.94
CA PRO A 19 -12.24 -10.71 0.77
C PRO A 19 -11.53 -9.35 0.71
N LEU A 20 -10.31 -9.36 0.18
CA LEU A 20 -9.53 -8.14 0.01
C LEU A 20 -9.99 -7.39 -1.24
N THR A 21 -10.81 -6.34 -1.03
CA THR A 21 -11.36 -5.47 -2.07
C THR A 21 -10.30 -4.53 -2.64
N THR A 22 -10.53 -4.01 -3.86
CA THR A 22 -9.67 -3.00 -4.49
C THR A 22 -9.58 -1.72 -3.65
N GLU A 23 -10.68 -1.29 -3.03
CA GLU A 23 -10.70 -0.13 -2.13
C GLU A 23 -9.77 -0.33 -0.92
N ARG A 24 -9.80 -1.52 -0.30
CA ARG A 24 -8.91 -1.84 0.82
C ARG A 24 -7.44 -1.94 0.38
N LEU A 25 -7.17 -2.44 -0.82
CA LEU A 25 -5.81 -2.44 -1.39
C LEU A 25 -5.30 -1.01 -1.60
N SER A 26 -6.09 -0.14 -2.22
CA SER A 26 -5.76 1.28 -2.40
C SER A 26 -5.52 1.99 -1.07
N HIS A 27 -6.31 1.68 -0.05
CA HIS A 27 -6.11 2.25 1.29
C HIS A 27 -4.79 1.79 1.93
N VAL A 28 -4.45 0.50 1.84
CA VAL A 28 -3.17 -0.02 2.34
C VAL A 28 -2.00 0.62 1.59
N ARG A 29 -2.07 0.72 0.25
CA ARG A 29 -1.06 1.40 -0.57
C ARG A 29 -0.81 2.82 -0.10
N ASP A 30 -1.86 3.61 0.11
CA ASP A 30 -1.78 5.00 0.54
C ASP A 30 -1.14 5.14 1.93
N VAL A 31 -1.52 4.28 2.88
CA VAL A 31 -0.88 4.26 4.23
C VAL A 31 0.61 3.95 4.13
N LEU A 32 1.00 2.96 3.32
CA LEU A 32 2.40 2.58 3.12
C LEU A 32 3.19 3.69 2.40
N GLN A 33 2.63 4.29 1.36
CA GLN A 33 3.25 5.38 0.61
C GLN A 33 3.45 6.63 1.49
N ARG A 34 2.53 6.94 2.41
CA ARG A 34 2.70 8.00 3.40
C ARG A 34 3.85 7.72 4.36
N HIS A 35 4.09 6.45 4.69
CA HIS A 35 5.20 6.07 5.54
C HIS A 35 6.54 6.41 4.89
N LEU A 36 6.67 6.17 3.58
CA LEU A 36 7.88 6.51 2.81
C LEU A 36 8.16 8.02 2.77
N LYS A 37 7.13 8.87 2.79
CA LYS A 37 7.29 10.33 2.73
C LYS A 37 8.14 10.90 3.88
N TYR A 38 8.11 10.24 5.03
CA TYR A 38 8.81 10.69 6.24
C TYR A 38 10.03 9.84 6.56
N SER A 39 10.44 8.98 5.63
CA SER A 39 11.43 7.96 5.94
C SER A 39 12.84 8.31 5.51
N ASN A 40 13.81 7.72 6.22
CA ASN A 40 15.22 8.05 6.10
C ASN A 40 16.01 7.07 5.19
N GLY A 41 15.33 6.21 4.43
CA GLY A 41 15.95 5.27 3.50
C GLY A 41 16.50 4.00 4.18
N GLY A 42 15.89 3.56 5.28
CA GLY A 42 16.26 2.34 5.99
C GLY A 42 15.76 1.06 5.29
N CYS A 43 16.19 -0.11 5.78
CA CYS A 43 15.78 -1.41 5.24
C CYS A 43 14.24 -1.58 5.15
N MET A 44 13.51 -1.02 6.12
CA MET A 44 12.04 -1.02 6.09
C MET A 44 11.46 -0.23 4.93
N ASP A 45 12.13 0.82 4.45
CA ASP A 45 11.63 1.66 3.36
C ASP A 45 11.68 0.93 2.03
N TYR A 46 12.72 0.14 1.81
CA TYR A 46 12.81 -0.73 0.65
C TYR A 46 11.69 -1.79 0.67
N ILE A 47 11.43 -2.40 1.83
CA ILE A 47 10.34 -3.38 1.97
C ILE A 47 8.98 -2.72 1.74
N ILE A 48 8.76 -1.51 2.27
CA ILE A 48 7.52 -0.76 2.08
C ILE A 48 7.35 -0.33 0.61
N ALA A 49 8.42 0.08 -0.07
CA ALA A 49 8.40 0.40 -1.49
C ALA A 49 8.03 -0.82 -2.35
N ASP A 50 8.62 -1.98 -2.07
CA ASP A 50 8.27 -3.24 -2.74
C ASP A 50 6.81 -3.63 -2.47
N ALA A 51 6.32 -3.44 -1.23
CA ALA A 51 4.93 -3.70 -0.88
C ALA A 51 3.96 -2.76 -1.61
N VAL A 52 4.28 -1.47 -1.74
CA VAL A 52 3.49 -0.50 -2.52
C VAL A 52 3.41 -0.95 -3.99
N ARG A 53 4.54 -1.34 -4.57
CA ARG A 53 4.59 -1.82 -5.96
C ARG A 53 3.77 -3.09 -6.18
N ALA A 54 3.89 -4.08 -5.28
CA ALA A 54 3.11 -5.31 -5.38
C ALA A 54 1.60 -5.06 -5.29
N ILE A 55 1.17 -4.05 -4.52
CA ILE A 55 -0.23 -3.64 -4.45
C ILE A 55 -0.68 -2.96 -5.75
N ASP A 56 0.15 -2.13 -6.35
CA ASP A 56 -0.13 -1.52 -7.65
C ASP A 56 -0.34 -2.60 -8.74
N GLU A 57 0.58 -3.55 -8.85
CA GLU A 57 0.49 -4.66 -9.80
C GLU A 57 -0.77 -5.53 -9.57
N LEU A 58 -1.15 -5.73 -8.29
CA LEU A 58 -2.37 -6.44 -7.93
C LEU A 58 -3.65 -5.66 -8.28
N LEU A 59 -3.64 -4.33 -8.12
CA LEU A 59 -4.75 -3.46 -8.52
C LEU A 59 -4.93 -3.46 -10.04
N GLU A 60 -3.82 -3.36 -10.78
CA GLU A 60 -3.78 -3.48 -12.25
C GLU A 60 -4.37 -4.80 -12.72
N THR A 61 -3.95 -5.91 -12.12
CA THR A 61 -4.45 -7.25 -12.44
C THR A 61 -5.94 -7.39 -12.13
N LYS A 62 -6.43 -6.72 -11.07
CA LYS A 62 -7.85 -6.68 -10.72
C LYS A 62 -8.68 -5.73 -11.59
N GLY A 63 -8.10 -5.11 -12.62
CA GLY A 63 -8.78 -4.18 -13.51
C GLY A 63 -9.06 -2.81 -12.89
N ALA A 64 -8.49 -2.52 -11.71
CA ALA A 64 -8.48 -1.18 -11.16
C ALA A 64 -7.36 -0.41 -11.87
N LYS A 65 -7.72 0.37 -12.89
CA LYS A 65 -6.78 1.27 -13.59
C LYS A 65 -5.94 2.05 -12.56
N PRO A 66 -4.60 1.92 -12.55
CA PRO A 66 -3.73 2.59 -11.60
C PRO A 66 -3.64 4.09 -11.90
N LEU A 67 -3.61 4.89 -10.84
CA LEU A 67 -3.47 6.34 -10.90
C LEU A 67 -2.03 6.70 -11.23
N VAL A 68 -1.86 7.50 -12.29
CA VAL A 68 -0.60 8.15 -12.64
C VAL A 68 -0.21 9.08 -11.48
N LEU A 69 0.77 8.67 -10.68
CA LEU A 69 1.40 9.58 -9.73
C LEU A 69 2.32 10.51 -10.54
N PRO A 70 2.15 11.84 -10.49
CA PRO A 70 3.16 12.74 -11.01
C PRO A 70 4.45 12.49 -10.22
N LEU A 71 5.45 11.88 -10.88
CA LEU A 71 6.83 11.90 -10.45
C LEU A 71 7.15 13.37 -10.13
N LEU A 72 7.65 13.61 -8.92
CA LEU A 72 8.07 14.92 -8.42
C LEU A 72 8.69 15.70 -9.57
N THR A 73 7.94 16.63 -10.15
CA THR A 73 8.53 17.61 -11.05
C THR A 73 9.34 18.48 -10.13
N GLU A 74 10.62 18.12 -9.97
CA GLU A 74 11.64 19.00 -9.45
C GLU A 74 11.45 20.29 -10.26
N THR A 75 10.79 21.29 -9.66
CA THR A 75 10.71 22.60 -10.25
C THR A 75 12.15 23.07 -10.36
N PRO A 76 12.67 23.44 -11.54
CA PRO A 76 13.96 24.10 -11.58
C PRO A 76 13.82 25.37 -10.75
N HIS A 77 14.47 25.40 -9.59
CA HIS A 77 14.63 26.62 -8.82
C HIS A 77 15.50 27.54 -9.67
N THR A 78 14.88 28.42 -10.44
CA THR A 78 15.56 29.57 -11.04
C THR A 78 16.10 30.42 -9.90
N GLY A 79 17.40 30.29 -9.65
CA GLY A 79 18.13 30.99 -8.61
C GLY A 79 19.27 31.81 -9.18
N ARG A 80 18.95 33.10 -9.41
CA ARG A 80 19.82 34.29 -9.55
C ARG A 80 20.63 34.48 -10.82
#